data_AF-A0A355C945-F1
#
_entry.id   AF-A0A355C945-F1
#
_cell.length_a   1.000
_cell.length_b   1.000
_cell.length_c   1.000
_cell.angle_alpha   90.00
_cell.angle_beta   90.00
_cell.angle_gamma   90.00
#
_symmetry.space_group_name_H-M   'P 1'
#
loop_
_entity.id
_entity.type
_entity.pdbx_description
1 polymer ?
#
loop_
_entity_poly.entity_id
_entity_poly.type
_entity_poly.pdbx_seq_one_letter_code
_entity_poly.pdbx_strand_id
1 'polypeptide(L)'
;MNLKSKRKFRLRTRFFVPAVFILAIALVTLLFPRQGDFKYSFSEGRPWQYGLLTAPFDFPIYKPADQLKAERDSILRFYEPYYTIDESVEKNAMAEFDADVNLNTKLSSLSPDYILYLRNSLQKIYRSGIMRSEDYDKVFSSETQSMRLRKGNLAESKSVETFSTIKSAYEQLLNNTPKSMDAELIRLADVNKYIRENIVYDASTSEKAREEFIQQVSPSTGMVQTGQRIIDQGEIVSSQTYKVLNSLKRVTEERSGRTGKNGWMIFGQLLLVVLLFGAFYAYLLFFRPHEYRNRKHVTFMVLLVTSFVALTAIT
;
A
#
# COMPACT_ATOMS: atom_id res chain seq x y z
N MET A 1 7.69 -54.08 -51.09
CA MET A 1 7.40 -52.67 -50.75
C MET A 1 7.12 -52.59 -49.25
N ASN A 2 7.78 -51.67 -48.57
CA ASN A 2 8.21 -51.76 -47.17
C ASN A 2 7.09 -51.39 -46.16
N LEU A 3 6.76 -52.29 -45.21
CA LEU A 3 5.83 -52.01 -44.11
C LEU A 3 6.56 -51.26 -42.99
N LYS A 4 6.27 -49.96 -42.89
CA LYS A 4 6.80 -49.03 -41.88
C LYS A 4 6.47 -49.48 -40.45
N SER A 5 7.50 -49.92 -39.72
CA SER A 5 7.47 -50.23 -38.29
C SER A 5 7.13 -48.99 -37.45
N LYS A 6 6.00 -49.03 -36.72
CA LYS A 6 5.66 -48.06 -35.67
C LYS A 6 6.62 -48.26 -34.48
N ARG A 7 7.59 -47.35 -34.30
CA ARG A 7 8.45 -47.28 -33.10
C ARG A 7 7.59 -47.13 -31.84
N LYS A 8 7.42 -48.22 -31.09
CA LYS A 8 6.85 -48.19 -29.73
C LYS A 8 7.85 -47.52 -28.79
N PHE A 9 7.51 -46.35 -28.29
CA PHE A 9 8.26 -45.63 -27.26
C PHE A 9 8.16 -46.40 -25.93
N ARG A 10 8.96 -47.47 -25.75
CA ARG A 10 9.04 -48.22 -24.49
C ARG A 10 9.96 -47.46 -23.53
N LEU A 11 9.43 -46.45 -22.84
CA LEU A 11 10.05 -45.92 -21.61
C LEU A 11 10.41 -47.10 -20.69
N ARG A 12 11.62 -47.18 -20.14
CA ARG A 12 12.01 -48.25 -19.21
C ARG A 12 11.06 -48.24 -17.99
N THR A 13 10.64 -49.41 -17.52
CA THR A 13 9.65 -49.55 -16.42
C THR A 13 10.09 -48.82 -15.15
N ARG A 14 11.41 -48.69 -14.96
CA ARG A 14 12.07 -47.94 -13.87
C ARG A 14 11.75 -46.44 -13.84
N PHE A 15 11.43 -45.84 -14.99
CA PHE A 15 11.03 -44.42 -15.08
C PHE A 15 9.52 -44.24 -15.21
N PHE A 16 8.83 -45.22 -15.79
CA PHE A 16 7.37 -45.14 -16.01
C PHE A 16 6.59 -45.15 -14.68
N VAL A 17 6.91 -46.06 -13.76
CA VAL A 17 6.15 -46.20 -12.51
C VAL A 17 6.25 -44.94 -11.62
N PRO A 18 7.45 -44.39 -11.34
CA PRO A 18 7.55 -43.12 -10.61
C PRO A 18 6.79 -41.96 -11.28
N ALA A 19 6.83 -41.86 -12.61
CA ALA A 19 6.14 -40.79 -13.34
C ALA A 19 4.61 -40.86 -13.16
N VAL A 20 4.02 -42.06 -13.15
CA VAL A 20 2.58 -42.26 -12.91
C VAL A 20 2.19 -41.81 -11.50
N PHE A 21 3.01 -42.11 -10.49
CA PHE A 21 2.78 -41.67 -9.12
C PHE A 21 2.91 -40.15 -8.97
N ILE A 22 3.93 -39.53 -9.58
CA ILE A 22 4.09 -38.07 -9.56
C ILE A 22 2.88 -37.38 -10.20
N LEU A 23 2.41 -37.90 -11.35
CA LEU A 23 1.22 -37.37 -12.02
C LEU A 23 -0.04 -37.52 -11.15
N ALA A 24 -0.20 -38.65 -10.49
CA ALA A 24 -1.31 -38.92 -9.57
C ALA A 24 -1.29 -37.97 -8.36
N ILE A 25 -0.12 -37.78 -7.74
CA ILE A 25 0.07 -36.83 -6.64
C ILE A 25 -0.32 -35.42 -7.11
N ALA A 26 0.18 -34.97 -8.26
CA ALA A 26 -0.17 -33.65 -8.81
C ALA A 26 -1.68 -33.50 -9.05
N LEU A 27 -2.33 -34.49 -9.66
CA LEU A 27 -3.77 -34.50 -9.90
C LEU A 27 -4.57 -34.43 -8.59
N VAL A 28 -4.23 -35.28 -7.62
CA VAL A 28 -4.91 -35.33 -6.32
C VAL A 28 -4.74 -34.03 -5.55
N THR A 29 -3.54 -33.45 -5.55
CA THR A 29 -3.29 -32.16 -4.89
C THR A 29 -4.07 -31.02 -5.55
N LEU A 30 -4.24 -31.04 -6.88
CA LEU A 30 -5.02 -30.04 -7.62
C LEU A 30 -6.53 -30.17 -7.42
N LEU A 31 -7.04 -31.40 -7.31
CA LEU A 31 -8.46 -31.69 -7.16
C LEU A 31 -8.98 -31.51 -5.73
N PHE A 32 -8.08 -31.42 -4.74
CA PHE A 32 -8.48 -31.31 -3.36
C PHE A 32 -9.32 -30.04 -3.13
N PRO A 33 -10.53 -30.15 -2.54
CA PRO A 33 -11.43 -29.03 -2.41
C PRO A 33 -10.78 -27.94 -1.54
N ARG A 34 -10.68 -26.74 -2.09
CA ARG A 34 -10.27 -25.55 -1.33
C ARG A 34 -11.44 -25.14 -0.45
N GLN A 35 -11.56 -25.74 0.73
CA GLN A 35 -12.60 -25.41 1.70
C GLN A 35 -12.53 -23.93 2.04
N GLY A 36 -13.65 -23.21 1.94
CA GLY A 36 -13.70 -21.79 2.33
C GLY A 36 -14.69 -20.88 1.62
N ASP A 37 -15.45 -21.37 0.64
CA ASP A 37 -16.43 -20.53 -0.04
C ASP A 37 -17.64 -20.24 0.87
N PHE A 38 -18.03 -18.97 0.90
CA PHE A 38 -19.26 -18.55 1.57
C PHE A 38 -20.45 -19.17 0.83
N LYS A 39 -21.20 -20.02 1.54
CA LYS A 39 -22.21 -20.93 0.95
C LYS A 39 -23.44 -20.24 0.36
N TYR A 40 -23.60 -18.94 0.59
CA TYR A 40 -24.81 -18.20 0.23
C TYR A 40 -24.54 -17.19 -0.89
N SER A 41 -25.39 -17.18 -1.90
CA SER A 41 -25.45 -16.12 -2.91
C SER A 41 -26.55 -15.13 -2.54
N PHE A 42 -26.24 -13.84 -2.60
CA PHE A 42 -27.18 -12.79 -2.22
C PHE A 42 -27.00 -11.54 -3.06
N SER A 43 -28.06 -10.76 -3.18
CA SER A 43 -28.07 -9.48 -3.90
C SER A 43 -28.99 -8.52 -3.18
N GLU A 44 -28.60 -7.24 -3.14
CA GLU A 44 -29.42 -6.19 -2.55
C GLU A 44 -30.78 -6.10 -3.26
N GLY A 45 -31.85 -5.90 -2.48
CA GLY A 45 -33.22 -5.80 -2.97
C GLY A 45 -33.89 -7.13 -3.34
N ARG A 46 -33.19 -8.26 -3.27
CA ARG A 46 -33.78 -9.60 -3.50
C ARG A 46 -34.18 -10.29 -2.19
N PRO A 47 -35.20 -11.16 -2.20
CA PRO A 47 -35.57 -11.95 -1.03
C PRO A 47 -34.51 -13.03 -0.74
N TRP A 48 -34.26 -13.27 0.54
CA TRP A 48 -33.36 -14.31 1.03
C TRP A 48 -33.95 -15.70 0.79
N GLN A 49 -33.19 -16.56 0.11
CA GLN A 49 -33.66 -17.87 -0.37
C GLN A 49 -33.36 -19.01 0.60
N TYR A 50 -32.57 -18.75 1.64
CA TYR A 50 -32.11 -19.77 2.58
C TYR A 50 -32.84 -19.64 3.92
N GLY A 51 -32.65 -20.61 4.82
CA GLY A 51 -33.19 -20.51 6.18
C GLY A 51 -32.55 -19.40 7.01
N LEU A 52 -33.00 -19.28 8.26
CA LEU A 52 -32.49 -18.36 9.26
C LEU A 52 -30.96 -18.38 9.33
N LEU A 53 -30.34 -17.23 9.07
CA LEU A 53 -28.92 -17.02 9.22
C LEU A 53 -28.65 -16.22 10.50
N THR A 54 -27.90 -16.82 11.41
CA THR A 54 -27.35 -16.15 12.60
C THR A 54 -25.83 -16.04 12.47
N ALA A 55 -25.25 -15.08 13.20
CA ALA A 55 -23.81 -14.86 13.21
C ALA A 55 -23.08 -16.03 13.90
N PRO A 56 -22.17 -16.74 13.23
CA PRO A 56 -21.47 -17.89 13.81
C PRO A 56 -20.33 -17.49 14.76
N PHE A 57 -19.86 -16.24 14.69
CA PHE A 57 -18.81 -15.66 15.52
C PHE A 57 -18.94 -14.13 15.50
N ASP A 58 -18.17 -13.43 16.33
CA ASP A 58 -18.12 -11.96 16.32
C ASP A 58 -17.32 -11.45 15.12
N PHE A 59 -17.85 -10.47 14.39
CA PHE A 59 -17.14 -9.86 13.25
C PHE A 59 -17.51 -8.39 13.03
N PRO A 60 -16.56 -7.58 12.49
CA PRO A 60 -16.82 -6.19 12.15
C PRO A 60 -17.67 -6.06 10.89
N ILE A 61 -18.50 -5.02 10.85
CA ILE A 61 -19.19 -4.59 9.62
C ILE A 61 -18.24 -3.66 8.87
N TYR A 62 -17.58 -4.20 7.84
CA TYR A 62 -16.64 -3.45 7.02
C TYR A 62 -17.36 -2.44 6.14
N LYS A 63 -16.77 -1.24 6.04
CA LYS A 63 -17.21 -0.24 5.08
C LYS A 63 -16.85 -0.69 3.65
N PRO A 64 -17.68 -0.38 2.65
CA PRO A 64 -17.32 -0.54 1.24
C PRO A 64 -16.01 0.19 0.91
N ALA A 65 -15.23 -0.34 -0.02
CA ALA A 65 -13.94 0.23 -0.40
C ALA A 65 -14.07 1.69 -0.88
N ASP A 66 -15.10 1.99 -1.67
CA ASP A 66 -15.35 3.35 -2.18
C ASP A 66 -15.71 4.32 -1.06
N GLN A 67 -16.53 3.89 -0.10
CA GLN A 67 -16.88 4.70 1.07
C GLN A 67 -15.63 4.98 1.93
N LEU A 68 -14.84 3.94 2.20
CA LEU A 68 -13.62 4.08 3.00
C LEU A 68 -12.60 4.99 2.31
N LYS A 69 -12.47 4.89 0.99
CA LYS A 69 -11.62 5.77 0.19
C LYS A 69 -12.10 7.22 0.27
N ALA A 70 -13.39 7.47 0.07
CA ALA A 70 -13.96 8.81 0.17
C ALA A 70 -13.76 9.44 1.55
N GLU A 71 -13.94 8.67 2.63
CA GLU A 71 -13.69 9.14 4.00
C GLU A 71 -12.21 9.49 4.21
N ARG A 72 -11.29 8.65 3.73
CA ARG A 72 -9.83 8.91 3.79
C ARG A 72 -9.44 10.15 3.01
N ASP A 73 -9.95 10.30 1.79
CA ASP A 73 -9.69 11.46 0.95
C ASP A 73 -10.26 12.75 1.57
N SER A 74 -11.38 12.64 2.29
CA SER A 74 -12.00 13.78 2.98
C SER A 74 -11.17 14.25 4.17
N ILE A 75 -10.66 13.33 5.00
CA ILE A 75 -9.81 13.72 6.13
C ILE A 75 -8.48 14.29 5.64
N LEU A 76 -7.89 13.73 4.58
CA LEU A 76 -6.58 14.15 4.05
C LEU A 76 -6.54 15.62 3.61
N ARG A 77 -7.68 16.26 3.38
CA ARG A 77 -7.75 17.71 3.12
C ARG A 77 -7.29 18.56 4.30
N PHE A 78 -7.36 18.01 5.51
CA PHE A 78 -6.93 18.62 6.76
C PHE A 78 -5.55 18.14 7.24
N TYR A 79 -4.87 17.33 6.43
CA TYR A 79 -3.53 16.86 6.76
C TYR A 79 -2.50 17.99 6.60
N GLU A 80 -1.67 18.20 7.62
CA GLU A 80 -0.60 19.18 7.61
C GLU A 80 0.75 18.50 7.32
N PRO A 81 1.38 18.75 6.15
CA PRO A 81 2.68 18.18 5.79
C PRO A 81 3.82 18.70 6.68
N TYR A 82 4.89 17.90 6.81
CA TYR A 82 6.06 18.22 7.63
C TYR A 82 7.20 18.80 6.80
N TYR A 83 7.80 19.86 7.34
CA TYR A 83 8.97 20.52 6.78
C TYR A 83 10.01 20.78 7.87
N THR A 84 11.25 20.95 7.43
CA THR A 84 12.41 21.26 8.28
C THR A 84 13.10 22.53 7.79
N ILE A 85 13.74 23.25 8.71
CA ILE A 85 14.60 24.38 8.35
C ILE A 85 16.02 23.85 8.10
N ASP A 86 16.57 24.13 6.93
CA ASP A 86 18.00 23.98 6.66
C ASP A 86 18.75 25.26 7.06
N GLU A 87 19.31 25.25 8.27
CA GLU A 87 20.08 26.39 8.80
C GLU A 87 21.39 26.65 8.03
N SER A 88 21.87 25.69 7.23
CA SER A 88 23.10 25.87 6.45
C SER A 88 22.88 26.83 5.28
N VAL A 89 21.67 26.88 4.73
CA VAL A 89 21.33 27.76 3.60
C VAL A 89 21.46 29.22 3.98
N GLU A 90 20.88 29.64 5.11
CA GLU A 90 21.00 31.02 5.61
C GLU A 90 22.47 31.37 5.86
N LYS A 91 23.21 30.49 6.57
CA LYS A 91 24.64 30.72 6.87
C LYS A 91 25.47 30.92 5.61
N ASN A 92 25.29 30.04 4.61
CA ASN A 92 26.02 30.10 3.35
C ASN A 92 25.64 31.32 2.52
N ALA A 93 24.34 31.66 2.45
CA ALA A 93 23.87 32.83 1.71
C ALA A 93 24.37 34.14 2.32
N MET A 94 24.37 34.25 3.65
CA MET A 94 24.90 35.43 4.35
C MET A 94 26.42 35.55 4.20
N ALA A 95 27.15 34.43 4.26
CA ALA A 95 28.60 34.42 4.03
C ALA A 95 28.95 34.82 2.58
N GLU A 96 28.19 34.33 1.59
CA GLU A 96 28.38 34.71 0.19
C GLU A 96 28.04 36.18 -0.05
N PHE A 97 26.97 36.70 0.56
CA PHE A 97 26.65 38.12 0.52
C PHE A 97 27.81 38.96 1.09
N ASP A 98 28.31 38.62 2.27
CA ASP A 98 29.40 39.34 2.94
C ASP A 98 30.70 39.34 2.14
N ALA A 99 31.02 38.23 1.46
CA ALA A 99 32.16 38.15 0.56
C ALA A 99 31.95 39.05 -0.68
N ASP A 100 30.77 38.98 -1.28
CA ASP A 100 30.45 39.73 -2.50
C ASP A 100 30.32 41.24 -2.25
N VAL A 101 30.04 41.70 -1.03
CA VAL A 101 30.10 43.13 -0.68
C VAL A 101 31.45 43.76 -1.05
N ASN A 102 32.55 42.99 -0.93
CA ASN A 102 33.89 43.47 -1.23
C ASN A 102 34.39 43.08 -2.63
N LEU A 103 33.83 42.03 -3.22
CA LEU A 103 34.33 41.42 -4.47
C LEU A 103 33.46 41.76 -5.70
N ASN A 104 32.19 42.06 -5.51
CA ASN A 104 31.24 42.33 -6.58
C ASN A 104 31.07 43.84 -6.78
N THR A 105 31.39 44.31 -7.99
CA THR A 105 31.33 45.73 -8.36
C THR A 105 29.95 46.36 -8.16
N LYS A 106 28.87 45.57 -8.27
CA LYS A 106 27.48 46.03 -8.06
C LYS A 106 27.18 46.34 -6.59
N LEU A 107 27.78 45.59 -5.66
CA LEU A 107 27.59 45.76 -4.23
C LEU A 107 28.61 46.74 -3.64
N SER A 108 29.86 46.68 -4.08
CA SER A 108 30.93 47.56 -3.59
C SER A 108 30.70 49.03 -3.93
N SER A 109 29.87 49.34 -4.94
CA SER A 109 29.50 50.71 -5.31
C SER A 109 28.40 51.32 -4.43
N LEU A 110 27.73 50.51 -3.60
CA LEU A 110 26.66 50.98 -2.73
C LEU A 110 27.21 51.59 -1.45
N SER A 111 26.51 52.56 -0.86
CA SER A 111 26.90 53.10 0.43
C SER A 111 26.67 52.09 1.56
N PRO A 112 27.39 52.20 2.69
CA PRO A 112 27.27 51.26 3.82
C PRO A 112 25.84 51.08 4.34
N ASP A 113 25.01 52.12 4.27
CA ASP A 113 23.61 52.07 4.73
C ASP A 113 22.75 51.11 3.88
N TYR A 114 22.99 51.06 2.57
CA TYR A 114 22.29 50.11 1.67
C TYR A 114 22.74 48.68 1.97
N ILE A 115 24.03 48.45 2.19
CA ILE A 115 24.56 47.13 2.52
C ILE A 115 23.98 46.63 3.85
N LEU A 116 23.91 47.49 4.86
CA LEU A 116 23.31 47.16 6.15
C LEU A 116 21.81 46.85 6.01
N TYR A 117 21.09 47.65 5.22
CA TYR A 117 19.68 47.40 4.93
C TYR A 117 19.47 46.05 4.24
N LEU A 118 20.21 45.77 3.17
CA LEU A 118 20.13 44.51 2.42
C LEU A 118 20.43 43.31 3.33
N ARG A 119 21.49 43.40 4.13
CA ARG A 119 21.87 42.36 5.11
C ARG A 119 20.73 42.07 6.10
N ASN A 120 20.14 43.11 6.69
CA ASN A 120 19.06 42.99 7.66
C ASN A 120 17.78 42.45 7.01
N SER A 121 17.48 42.87 5.79
CA SER A 121 16.34 42.38 5.01
C SER A 121 16.49 40.90 4.66
N LEU A 122 17.67 40.47 4.20
CA LEU A 122 17.98 39.06 3.95
C LEU A 122 17.81 38.21 5.23
N GLN A 123 18.37 38.66 6.36
CA GLN A 123 18.19 37.98 7.65
C GLN A 123 16.72 37.89 8.06
N LYS A 124 15.94 38.95 7.85
CA LYS A 124 14.51 38.97 8.17
C LYS A 124 13.74 37.95 7.33
N ILE A 125 14.03 37.86 6.03
CA ILE A 125 13.41 36.90 5.11
C ILE A 125 13.78 35.46 5.49
N TYR A 126 15.05 35.19 5.83
CA TYR A 126 15.47 33.86 6.27
C TYR A 126 14.83 33.44 7.59
N ARG A 127 14.59 34.39 8.51
CA ARG A 127 13.86 34.15 9.77
C ARG A 127 12.38 33.79 9.56
N SER A 128 11.72 34.37 8.55
CA SER A 128 10.37 33.93 8.16
C SER A 128 10.38 32.58 7.45
N GLY A 129 11.47 32.27 6.74
CA GLY A 129 11.63 31.04 5.97
C GLY A 129 11.18 31.21 4.52
N ILE A 130 11.98 30.63 3.62
CA ILE A 130 11.81 30.65 2.17
C ILE A 130 11.46 29.23 1.72
N MET A 131 10.27 29.08 1.15
CA MET A 131 9.75 27.85 0.59
C MET A 131 9.88 27.84 -0.92
N ARG A 132 9.96 26.63 -1.45
CA ARG A 132 9.77 26.38 -2.88
C ARG A 132 8.32 26.71 -3.28
N SER A 133 8.13 27.39 -4.41
CA SER A 133 6.82 27.88 -4.84
C SER A 133 5.76 26.77 -4.96
N GLU A 134 6.12 25.62 -5.53
CA GLU A 134 5.18 24.51 -5.69
C GLU A 134 4.73 23.92 -4.36
N ASP A 135 5.58 23.97 -3.33
CA ASP A 135 5.25 23.47 -1.99
C ASP A 135 4.43 24.50 -1.20
N TYR A 136 4.72 25.80 -1.37
CA TYR A 136 3.89 26.88 -0.87
C TYR A 136 2.46 26.77 -1.41
N ASP A 137 2.30 26.65 -2.73
CA ASP A 137 0.99 26.60 -3.38
C ASP A 137 0.18 25.38 -2.95
N LYS A 138 0.81 24.22 -2.81
CA LYS A 138 0.16 23.01 -2.28
C LYS A 138 -0.41 23.24 -0.88
N VAL A 139 0.39 23.80 0.03
CA VAL A 139 -0.07 24.05 1.41
C VAL A 139 -1.12 25.16 1.43
N PHE A 140 -0.95 26.23 0.65
CA PHE A 140 -1.91 27.32 0.56
C PHE A 140 -3.27 26.89 0.00
N SER A 141 -3.29 25.89 -0.88
CA SER A 141 -4.52 25.28 -1.42
C SER A 141 -5.20 24.28 -0.49
N SER A 142 -4.57 23.91 0.63
CA SER A 142 -5.16 23.00 1.62
C SER A 142 -6.21 23.70 2.49
N GLU A 143 -7.12 22.93 3.11
CA GLU A 143 -8.18 23.48 3.97
C GLU A 143 -7.61 24.14 5.24
N THR A 144 -6.44 23.68 5.71
CA THR A 144 -5.78 24.23 6.91
C THR A 144 -4.88 25.41 6.59
N GLN A 145 -4.44 25.55 5.33
CA GLN A 145 -3.42 26.50 4.89
C GLN A 145 -2.17 26.49 5.79
N SER A 146 -1.88 25.33 6.39
CA SER A 146 -0.93 25.20 7.48
C SER A 146 -0.05 23.97 7.28
N MET A 147 1.16 24.06 7.84
CA MET A 147 2.18 23.02 7.76
C MET A 147 2.86 22.83 9.10
N ARG A 148 3.42 21.65 9.31
CA ARG A 148 4.20 21.31 10.50
C ARG A 148 5.66 21.68 10.26
N LEU A 149 6.15 22.67 10.98
CA LEU A 149 7.56 23.04 10.97
C LEU A 149 8.29 22.34 12.11
N ARG A 150 9.23 21.46 11.78
CA ARG A 150 10.07 20.75 12.75
C ARG A 150 11.30 21.59 13.08
N LYS A 151 11.50 21.87 14.37
CA LYS A 151 12.70 22.49 14.92
C LYS A 151 13.22 21.61 16.06
N GLY A 152 14.28 20.84 15.78
CA GLY A 152 14.77 19.81 16.70
C GLY A 152 13.76 18.66 16.85
N ASN A 153 13.33 18.39 18.08
CA ASN A 153 12.40 17.29 18.41
C ASN A 153 10.92 17.72 18.44
N LEU A 154 10.62 18.99 18.22
CA LEU A 154 9.25 19.52 18.26
C LEU A 154 8.79 19.90 16.86
N ALA A 155 7.53 19.63 16.56
CA ALA A 155 6.86 20.05 15.32
C ALA A 155 5.67 20.95 15.67
N GLU A 156 5.72 22.19 15.21
CA GLU A 156 4.69 23.20 15.44
C GLU A 156 3.85 23.39 14.19
N SER A 157 2.53 23.52 14.32
CA SER A 157 1.68 23.96 13.20
C SER A 157 1.88 25.46 12.97
N LYS A 158 2.17 25.84 11.72
CA LYS A 158 2.33 27.22 11.28
C LYS A 158 1.56 27.45 9.99
N SER A 159 0.90 28.60 9.92
CA SER A 159 0.27 29.07 8.68
C SER A 159 1.34 29.28 7.59
N VAL A 160 1.02 28.84 6.37
CA VAL A 160 1.90 29.00 5.20
C VAL A 160 2.18 30.47 4.88
N GLU A 161 1.26 31.38 5.24
CA GLU A 161 1.39 32.82 5.02
C GLU A 161 2.55 33.44 5.83
N THR A 162 3.03 32.74 6.87
CA THR A 162 4.20 33.19 7.63
C THR A 162 5.51 33.00 6.87
N PHE A 163 5.49 32.21 5.80
CA PHE A 163 6.64 31.91 4.94
C PHE A 163 6.56 32.67 3.63
N SER A 164 7.69 32.78 2.94
CA SER A 164 7.78 33.43 1.63
C SER A 164 8.28 32.47 0.56
N THR A 165 7.97 32.73 -0.70
CA THR A 165 8.68 32.14 -1.83
C THR A 165 9.86 33.02 -2.21
N ILE A 166 10.78 32.55 -3.05
CA ILE A 166 11.89 33.39 -3.55
C ILE A 166 11.34 34.71 -4.14
N LYS A 167 10.27 34.61 -4.94
CA LYS A 167 9.62 35.76 -5.56
C LYS A 167 9.01 36.71 -4.53
N SER A 168 8.18 36.22 -3.61
CA SER A 168 7.52 37.09 -2.63
C SER A 168 8.50 37.67 -1.62
N ALA A 169 9.56 36.95 -1.27
CA ALA A 169 10.67 37.45 -0.46
C ALA A 169 11.37 38.64 -1.13
N TYR A 170 11.69 38.51 -2.42
CA TYR A 170 12.30 39.59 -3.20
C TYR A 170 11.38 40.80 -3.32
N GLU A 171 10.08 40.60 -3.58
CA GLU A 171 9.09 41.67 -3.62
C GLU A 171 8.93 42.35 -2.26
N GLN A 172 8.92 41.59 -1.16
CA GLN A 172 8.89 42.13 0.20
C GLN A 172 10.13 42.98 0.52
N LEU A 173 11.31 42.57 0.04
CA LEU A 173 12.54 43.36 0.19
C LEU A 173 12.38 44.71 -0.53
N LEU A 174 11.97 44.71 -1.79
CA LEU A 174 11.81 45.94 -2.57
C LEU A 174 10.73 46.86 -1.98
N ASN A 175 9.57 46.31 -1.63
CA ASN A 175 8.44 47.09 -1.12
C ASN A 175 8.69 47.72 0.26
N ASN A 176 9.56 47.11 1.07
CA ASN A 176 9.95 47.63 2.38
C ASN A 176 11.18 48.56 2.31
N THR A 177 11.58 49.00 1.11
CA THR A 177 12.70 49.94 0.94
C THR A 177 12.35 51.28 1.61
N PRO A 178 13.21 51.81 2.51
CA PRO A 178 13.00 53.13 3.10
C PRO A 178 12.90 54.21 2.02
N LYS A 179 12.01 55.19 2.19
CA LYS A 179 11.85 56.32 1.23
C LYS A 179 13.14 57.14 1.03
N SER A 180 14.09 57.05 1.96
CA SER A 180 15.40 57.68 1.88
C SER A 180 16.40 56.94 0.97
N MET A 181 16.07 55.75 0.49
CA MET A 181 16.90 54.91 -0.38
C MET A 181 16.30 54.82 -1.79
N ASP A 182 17.16 54.76 -2.79
CA ASP A 182 16.78 54.54 -4.18
C ASP A 182 16.56 53.05 -4.43
N ALA A 183 15.32 52.67 -4.74
CA ALA A 183 14.93 51.30 -5.03
C ALA A 183 15.62 50.73 -6.29
N GLU A 184 16.02 51.58 -7.25
CA GLU A 184 16.72 51.11 -8.45
C GLU A 184 18.15 50.67 -8.14
N LEU A 185 18.83 51.33 -7.19
CA LEU A 185 20.15 50.87 -6.71
C LEU A 185 20.05 49.49 -6.03
N ILE A 186 18.97 49.25 -5.29
CA ILE A 186 18.70 47.94 -4.67
C ILE A 186 18.37 46.88 -5.73
N ARG A 187 17.65 47.23 -6.79
CA ARG A 187 17.36 46.34 -7.91
C ARG A 187 18.66 45.94 -8.63
N LEU A 188 19.55 46.91 -8.88
CA LEU A 188 20.84 46.70 -9.54
C LEU A 188 21.81 45.84 -8.71
N ALA A 189 21.65 45.83 -7.38
CA ALA A 189 22.44 45.02 -6.45
C ALA A 189 22.25 43.50 -6.66
N ASP A 190 21.21 43.08 -7.38
CA ASP A 190 20.99 41.67 -7.80
C ASP A 190 20.91 40.70 -6.61
N VAL A 191 20.26 41.14 -5.52
CA VAL A 191 20.19 40.39 -4.25
C VAL A 191 19.41 39.07 -4.35
N ASN A 192 18.70 38.84 -5.45
CA ASN A 192 18.03 37.58 -5.74
C ASN A 192 19.00 36.39 -5.71
N LYS A 193 20.28 36.61 -6.06
CA LYS A 193 21.35 35.60 -5.96
C LYS A 193 21.48 34.98 -4.55
N TYR A 194 21.17 35.75 -3.51
CA TYR A 194 21.32 35.33 -2.12
C TYR A 194 20.03 34.82 -1.49
N ILE A 195 18.90 34.81 -2.21
CA ILE A 195 17.61 34.32 -1.71
C ILE A 195 17.45 32.86 -2.17
N ARG A 196 17.56 31.92 -1.22
CA ARG A 196 17.46 30.49 -1.47
C ARG A 196 16.47 29.84 -0.52
N GLU A 197 15.84 28.77 -0.98
CA GLU A 197 14.90 27.97 -0.20
C GLU A 197 15.62 27.34 0.99
N ASN A 198 15.12 27.58 2.20
CA ASN A 198 15.63 26.97 3.43
C ASN A 198 14.57 26.16 4.17
N ILE A 199 13.31 26.19 3.71
CA ILE A 199 12.25 25.32 4.21
C ILE A 199 12.13 24.12 3.28
N VAL A 200 12.49 22.96 3.81
CA VAL A 200 12.64 21.71 3.04
C VAL A 200 11.56 20.72 3.45
N TYR A 201 10.89 20.10 2.47
CA TYR A 201 9.90 19.07 2.71
C TYR A 201 10.54 17.79 3.29
N ASP A 202 10.06 17.36 4.46
CA ASP A 202 10.51 16.13 5.09
C ASP A 202 9.63 14.97 4.61
N ALA A 203 10.00 14.37 3.48
CA ALA A 203 9.22 13.31 2.84
C ALA A 203 9.05 12.07 3.76
N SER A 204 10.10 11.70 4.49
CA SER A 204 10.05 10.52 5.38
C SER A 204 9.06 10.72 6.51
N THR A 205 9.12 11.87 7.19
CA THR A 205 8.22 12.17 8.31
C THR A 205 6.81 12.43 7.80
N SER A 206 6.67 13.14 6.69
CA SER A 206 5.37 13.47 6.11
C SER A 206 4.62 12.22 5.68
N GLU A 207 5.21 11.32 4.89
CA GLU A 207 4.47 10.15 4.41
C GLU A 207 4.12 9.19 5.55
N LYS A 208 5.00 9.02 6.54
CA LYS A 208 4.66 8.27 7.74
C LYS A 208 3.49 8.91 8.50
N ALA A 209 3.53 10.22 8.74
CA ALA A 209 2.45 10.93 9.41
C ALA A 209 1.15 10.88 8.62
N ARG A 210 1.22 10.90 7.28
CA ARG A 210 0.06 10.78 6.39
C ARG A 210 -0.59 9.40 6.50
N GLU A 211 0.21 8.33 6.52
CA GLU A 211 -0.29 6.97 6.73
C GLU A 211 -0.97 6.83 8.10
N GLU A 212 -0.34 7.35 9.16
CA GLU A 212 -0.91 7.37 10.51
C GLU A 212 -2.22 8.18 10.57
N PHE A 213 -2.28 9.30 9.86
CA PHE A 213 -3.46 10.15 9.76
C PHE A 213 -4.63 9.41 9.07
N ILE A 214 -4.36 8.67 8.00
CA ILE A 214 -5.34 7.84 7.29
C ILE A 214 -5.87 6.69 8.16
N GLN A 215 -5.04 6.15 9.08
CA GLN A 215 -5.41 5.07 9.98
C GLN A 215 -6.41 5.49 11.06
N GLN A 216 -6.60 6.80 11.30
CA GLN A 216 -7.65 7.30 12.20
C GLN A 216 -9.06 6.99 11.68
N VAL A 217 -9.23 6.73 10.38
CA VAL A 217 -10.51 6.33 9.80
C VAL A 217 -10.77 4.85 10.12
N SER A 218 -11.78 4.60 10.96
CA SER A 218 -12.22 3.24 11.26
C SER A 218 -12.62 2.48 9.99
N PRO A 219 -12.07 1.27 9.75
CA PRO A 219 -12.45 0.44 8.61
C PRO A 219 -13.86 -0.16 8.73
N SER A 220 -14.46 -0.10 9.92
CA SER A 220 -15.78 -0.66 10.23
C SER A 220 -16.71 0.37 10.86
N THR A 221 -18.02 0.15 10.69
CA THR A 221 -19.09 0.98 11.28
C THR A 221 -19.66 0.38 12.57
N GLY A 222 -19.32 -0.88 12.89
CA GLY A 222 -19.82 -1.58 14.06
C GLY A 222 -19.39 -3.04 14.08
N MET A 223 -19.97 -3.82 15.01
CA MET A 223 -19.72 -5.24 15.19
C MET A 223 -21.04 -6.00 15.23
N VAL A 224 -21.05 -7.20 14.65
CA VAL A 224 -22.10 -8.19 14.81
C VAL A 224 -21.63 -9.21 15.83
N GLN A 225 -22.47 -9.52 16.81
CA GLN A 225 -22.16 -10.48 17.87
C GLN A 225 -22.61 -11.89 17.49
N THR A 226 -21.92 -12.88 18.04
CA THR A 226 -22.24 -14.31 17.89
C THR A 226 -23.68 -14.59 18.32
N GLY A 227 -24.40 -15.38 17.53
CA GLY A 227 -25.80 -15.72 17.76
C GLY A 227 -26.81 -14.65 17.33
N GLN A 228 -26.36 -13.44 16.97
CA GLN A 228 -27.23 -12.38 16.46
C GLN A 228 -27.91 -12.82 15.15
N ARG A 229 -29.23 -12.60 15.05
CA ARG A 229 -29.99 -12.82 13.81
C ARG A 229 -29.57 -11.83 12.72
N ILE A 230 -29.22 -12.34 11.54
CA ILE A 230 -28.82 -11.53 10.39
C ILE A 230 -30.00 -11.36 9.42
N ILE A 231 -30.58 -12.47 8.97
CA ILE A 231 -31.69 -12.48 8.00
C ILE A 231 -32.43 -13.83 8.07
N ASP A 232 -33.72 -13.83 7.78
CA ASP A 232 -34.56 -15.04 7.70
C ASP A 232 -35.15 -15.25 6.29
N GLN A 233 -35.66 -16.45 6.03
CA GLN A 233 -36.19 -16.85 4.74
C GLN A 233 -37.33 -15.93 4.29
N GLY A 234 -37.25 -15.44 3.05
CA GLY A 234 -38.24 -14.54 2.46
C GLY A 234 -38.07 -13.06 2.83
N GLU A 235 -37.20 -12.72 3.79
CA GLU A 235 -36.87 -11.31 4.08
C GLU A 235 -36.09 -10.67 2.92
N ILE A 236 -36.34 -9.39 2.65
CA ILE A 236 -35.65 -8.65 1.60
C ILE A 236 -34.25 -8.25 2.11
N VAL A 237 -33.21 -8.52 1.32
CA VAL A 237 -31.84 -8.08 1.61
C VAL A 237 -31.76 -6.56 1.48
N SER A 238 -31.89 -5.87 2.61
CA SER A 238 -31.69 -4.41 2.70
C SER A 238 -30.22 -4.01 2.48
N SER A 239 -29.96 -2.72 2.26
CA SER A 239 -28.59 -2.20 2.15
C SER A 239 -27.72 -2.50 3.38
N GLN A 240 -28.31 -2.42 4.58
CA GLN A 240 -27.59 -2.73 5.82
C GLN A 240 -27.32 -4.23 5.94
N THR A 241 -28.31 -5.07 5.64
CA THR A 241 -28.15 -6.53 5.66
C THR A 241 -27.12 -6.98 4.62
N TYR A 242 -27.11 -6.36 3.43
CA TYR A 242 -26.11 -6.60 2.40
C TYR A 242 -24.69 -6.32 2.91
N LYS A 243 -24.46 -5.19 3.60
CA LYS A 243 -23.15 -4.87 4.22
C LYS A 243 -22.74 -5.89 5.26
N VAL A 244 -23.67 -6.35 6.10
CA VAL A 244 -23.42 -7.40 7.10
C VAL A 244 -23.05 -8.73 6.43
N LEU A 245 -23.82 -9.17 5.45
CA LEU A 245 -23.58 -10.41 4.70
C LEU A 245 -22.24 -10.37 3.95
N ASN A 246 -21.91 -9.25 3.33
CA ASN A 246 -20.64 -9.07 2.63
C ASN A 246 -19.46 -9.08 3.61
N SER A 247 -19.62 -8.49 4.79
CA SER A 247 -18.62 -8.53 5.86
C SER A 247 -18.43 -9.95 6.40
N LEU A 248 -19.52 -10.68 6.64
CA LEU A 248 -19.49 -12.07 7.07
C LEU A 248 -18.81 -12.97 6.04
N LYS A 249 -19.14 -12.79 4.76
CA LYS A 249 -18.48 -13.47 3.63
C LYS A 249 -16.99 -13.24 3.65
N ARG A 250 -16.56 -11.97 3.69
CA ARG A 250 -15.15 -11.58 3.73
C ARG A 250 -14.41 -12.22 4.90
N VAL A 251 -14.94 -12.14 6.12
CA VAL A 251 -14.27 -12.71 7.31
C VAL A 251 -14.24 -14.24 7.25
N THR A 252 -15.26 -14.86 6.68
CA THR A 252 -15.30 -16.32 6.50
C THR A 252 -14.25 -16.78 5.49
N GLU A 253 -14.08 -16.06 4.39
CA GLU A 253 -13.06 -16.32 3.35
C GLU A 253 -11.64 -16.04 3.87
N GLU A 254 -11.46 -15.00 4.68
CA GLU A 254 -10.20 -14.69 5.37
C GLU A 254 -9.83 -15.79 6.38
N ARG A 255 -10.78 -16.23 7.21
CA ARG A 255 -10.57 -17.30 8.20
C ARG A 255 -10.35 -18.68 7.57
N SER A 256 -10.96 -18.96 6.42
CA SER A 256 -10.76 -20.21 5.69
C SER A 256 -9.46 -20.25 4.90
N GLY A 257 -8.69 -19.16 4.88
CA GLY A 257 -7.39 -19.08 4.22
C GLY A 257 -7.48 -18.90 2.71
N ARG A 258 -8.62 -18.43 2.19
CA ARG A 258 -8.83 -18.23 0.75
C ARG A 258 -8.16 -16.96 0.22
N THR A 259 -8.10 -15.90 1.03
CA THR A 259 -7.50 -14.60 0.66
C THR A 259 -6.02 -14.49 1.00
N GLY A 260 -5.46 -15.41 1.78
CA GLY A 260 -4.03 -15.51 2.04
C GLY A 260 -3.38 -16.52 1.12
N LYS A 261 -2.22 -16.19 0.52
CA LYS A 261 -1.29 -17.15 -0.11
C LYS A 261 -0.75 -18.11 0.97
N ASN A 262 -1.58 -18.93 1.59
CA ASN A 262 -1.15 -19.93 2.57
C ASN A 262 -0.53 -21.12 1.85
N GLY A 263 0.66 -20.90 1.29
CA GLY A 263 1.52 -21.95 0.75
C GLY A 263 1.78 -23.05 1.78
N TRP A 264 1.69 -22.75 3.07
CA TRP A 264 1.80 -23.72 4.16
C TRP A 264 0.68 -24.76 4.17
N MET A 265 -0.55 -24.37 3.82
CA MET A 265 -1.69 -25.29 3.73
C MET A 265 -1.53 -26.23 2.54
N ILE A 266 -1.14 -25.67 1.38
CA ILE A 266 -0.85 -26.44 0.16
C ILE A 266 0.33 -27.39 0.40
N PHE A 267 1.36 -26.94 1.12
CA PHE A 267 2.52 -27.75 1.48
C PHE A 267 2.14 -28.92 2.39
N GLY A 268 1.35 -28.68 3.43
CA GLY A 268 0.86 -29.75 4.32
C GLY A 268 0.02 -30.77 3.58
N GLN A 269 -0.86 -30.31 2.68
CA GLN A 269 -1.67 -31.19 1.84
C GLN A 269 -0.80 -32.00 0.86
N LEU A 270 0.19 -31.38 0.22
CA LEU A 270 1.15 -32.06 -0.66
C LEU A 270 1.98 -33.08 0.12
N LEU A 271 2.47 -32.74 1.31
CA LEU A 271 3.21 -33.65 2.19
C LEU A 271 2.38 -34.90 2.51
N LEU A 272 1.12 -34.72 2.88
CA LEU A 272 0.21 -35.82 3.21
C LEU A 272 -0.04 -36.72 2.00
N VAL A 273 -0.33 -36.13 0.83
CA VAL A 273 -0.54 -36.88 -0.42
C VAL A 273 0.74 -37.63 -0.81
N VAL A 274 1.91 -36.99 -0.74
CA VAL A 274 3.22 -37.62 -1.01
C VAL A 274 3.48 -38.77 -0.03
N LEU A 275 3.15 -38.62 1.25
CA LEU A 275 3.34 -39.67 2.25
C LEU A 275 2.45 -40.87 1.96
N LEU A 276 1.17 -40.66 1.66
CA LEU A 276 0.23 -41.74 1.34
C LEU A 276 0.59 -42.47 0.04
N PHE A 277 0.84 -41.72 -1.05
CA PHE A 277 1.27 -42.32 -2.32
C PHE A 277 2.68 -42.90 -2.24
N GLY A 278 3.55 -42.34 -1.41
CA GLY A 278 4.88 -42.87 -1.11
C GLY A 278 4.81 -44.21 -0.36
N ALA A 279 3.94 -44.32 0.63
CA ALA A 279 3.66 -45.58 1.32
C ALA A 279 3.08 -46.62 0.36
N PHE A 280 2.14 -46.23 -0.51
CA PHE A 280 1.59 -47.12 -1.55
C PHE A 280 2.65 -47.56 -2.57
N TYR A 281 3.52 -46.64 -2.99
CA TYR A 281 4.66 -46.94 -3.86
C TYR A 281 5.63 -47.93 -3.21
N ALA A 282 5.99 -47.69 -1.94
CA ALA A 282 6.86 -48.58 -1.17
C ALA A 282 6.24 -49.97 -0.98
N TYR A 283 4.93 -50.03 -0.71
CA TYR A 283 4.18 -51.28 -0.61
C TYR A 283 4.30 -52.12 -1.89
N LEU A 284 4.08 -51.52 -3.06
CA LEU A 284 4.24 -52.22 -4.33
C LEU A 284 5.68 -52.66 -4.58
N LEU A 285 6.66 -51.83 -4.20
CA LEU A 285 8.07 -52.11 -4.41
C LEU A 285 8.58 -53.29 -3.55
N PHE A 286 8.23 -53.33 -2.26
CA PHE A 286 8.72 -54.34 -1.33
C PHE A 286 7.85 -55.60 -1.25
N PHE A 287 6.52 -55.44 -1.19
CA PHE A 287 5.60 -56.55 -0.91
C PHE A 287 4.95 -57.14 -2.17
N ARG A 288 4.90 -56.39 -3.29
CA ARG A 288 4.32 -56.88 -4.56
C ARG A 288 5.20 -56.58 -5.79
N PRO A 289 6.45 -57.06 -5.84
CA PRO A 289 7.38 -56.77 -6.94
C PRO A 289 6.92 -57.29 -8.31
N HIS A 290 6.07 -58.32 -8.35
CA HIS A 290 5.45 -58.82 -9.58
C HIS A 290 4.47 -57.79 -10.18
N GLU A 291 3.58 -57.25 -9.34
CA GLU A 291 2.61 -56.22 -9.74
C GLU A 291 3.29 -54.90 -10.12
N TYR A 292 4.30 -54.48 -9.34
CA TYR A 292 5.09 -53.28 -9.61
C TYR A 292 5.75 -53.30 -10.99
N ARG A 293 6.17 -54.48 -11.47
CA ARG A 293 6.84 -54.62 -12.77
C ARG A 293 5.88 -54.55 -13.95
N ASN A 294 4.60 -54.84 -13.72
CA ASN A 294 3.57 -54.80 -14.74
C ASN A 294 2.91 -53.41 -14.81
N ARG A 295 3.20 -52.67 -15.89
CA ARG A 295 2.70 -51.31 -16.09
C ARG A 295 1.17 -51.22 -16.07
N LYS A 296 0.48 -52.23 -16.61
CA LYS A 296 -0.99 -52.22 -16.67
C LYS A 296 -1.58 -52.30 -15.26
N HIS A 297 -1.03 -53.15 -14.39
CA HIS A 297 -1.51 -53.29 -13.02
C HIS A 297 -1.28 -52.01 -12.22
N VAL A 298 -0.06 -51.45 -12.27
CA VAL A 298 0.25 -50.19 -11.58
C VAL A 298 -0.64 -49.04 -12.05
N THR A 299 -0.75 -48.84 -13.37
CA THR A 299 -1.59 -47.76 -13.92
C THR A 299 -3.05 -47.96 -13.53
N PHE A 300 -3.58 -49.19 -13.58
CA PHE A 300 -4.95 -49.47 -13.19
C PHE A 300 -5.20 -49.16 -11.70
N MET A 301 -4.32 -49.60 -10.80
CA MET A 301 -4.45 -49.35 -9.37
C MET A 301 -4.37 -47.86 -9.03
N VAL A 302 -3.38 -47.14 -9.56
CA VAL A 302 -3.23 -45.71 -9.33
C VAL A 302 -4.43 -44.95 -9.90
N LEU A 303 -4.87 -45.31 -11.11
CA LEU A 303 -6.03 -44.67 -11.75
C LEU A 303 -7.29 -44.86 -10.90
N LEU A 304 -7.55 -46.06 -10.40
CA LEU A 304 -8.70 -46.36 -9.54
C LEU A 304 -8.70 -45.48 -8.27
N VAL A 305 -7.56 -45.40 -7.58
CA VAL A 305 -7.41 -44.54 -6.39
C VAL A 305 -7.64 -43.07 -6.75
N THR A 306 -7.00 -42.57 -7.83
CA THR A 306 -7.18 -41.17 -8.24
C THR A 306 -8.59 -40.85 -8.70
N SER A 307 -9.28 -41.77 -9.39
CA SER A 307 -10.66 -41.58 -9.83
C SER A 307 -11.64 -41.54 -8.68
N PHE A 308 -11.40 -42.35 -7.63
CA PHE A 308 -12.21 -42.32 -6.42
C PHE A 308 -12.10 -40.96 -5.73
N VAL A 309 -10.88 -40.46 -5.55
CA VAL A 309 -10.65 -39.13 -4.97
C VAL A 309 -11.26 -38.03 -5.84
N ALA A 310 -11.14 -38.14 -7.16
CA ALA A 310 -11.73 -37.18 -8.09
C ALA A 310 -13.26 -37.14 -7.98
N LEU A 311 -13.93 -38.29 -7.84
CA LEU A 311 -15.38 -38.33 -7.61
C LEU A 311 -15.76 -37.61 -6.32
N THR A 312 -15.06 -37.90 -5.22
CA THR A 312 -15.34 -37.27 -3.92
C THR A 312 -15.05 -35.78 -3.86
N ALA A 313 -14.23 -35.27 -4.78
CA ALA A 313 -13.95 -33.84 -4.88
C ALA A 313 -15.04 -33.09 -5.66
N ILE A 314 -15.80 -33.77 -6.51
CA ILE A 314 -16.84 -33.19 -7.36
C ILE A 314 -18.21 -33.24 -6.67
N THR A 315 -18.46 -34.26 -5.84
CA THR A 315 -19.67 -34.43 -5.01
C THR A 315 -19.57 -33.67 -3.70
#